data_AF-A0A347ACX0-F1
#
_entry.id   AF-A0A347ACX0-F1
#
_cell.length_a   1.000
_cell.length_b   1.000
_cell.length_c   1.000
_cell.angle_alpha   90.00
_cell.angle_beta   90.00
_cell.angle_gamma   90.00
#
_symmetry.space_group_name_H-M   'P 1'
#
loop_
_entity.id
_entity.type
_entity.pdbx_description
1 polymer ?
#
loop_
_entity_poly.entity_id
_entity_poly.type
_entity_poly.pdbx_seq_one_letter_code
_entity_poly.pdbx_strand_id
1 'polypeptide(L)'
;MKGLQSFYKAFYGHSFYRHFRRPPDFNLKKFRIQFTVENPKTLYLHVHRNSSHHPCLIHTYDYGSKGNLRERNKSKIVFDRAFFDFDVTNPQIKEIKNELISLRSHGLNYQKEKQEDLTEILQKLIIKKKVAKPAIDEAKDFALKFKETFGKEPALFFSGCKGCHAYTFFKASSFKNIDLALSWFAEHIKNTYNYETLDLSVNRDSTARLSRIPYSKHQITQLAVVSFTIDDDYLEIMRKSLNPYVEPFEIEDHSTNFHKHLQKIDLVESFNANVKKTTKPKNVALSGNFNNQRNLNDHRIFFRSILGNPVREYPEKNYVMYQCPFPDHTDIKPSFMVHKCGYQCYSCQKKGNYWQFLKDYYNLSDIQVKKCLKEML
;
A
#
# COMPACT_ATOMS: atom_id res chain seq x y z
N MET A 1 -3.36 6.57 28.86
CA MET A 1 -4.72 6.99 28.51
C MET A 1 -5.69 6.03 29.18
N LYS A 2 -6.55 6.52 30.08
CA LYS A 2 -7.57 5.66 30.72
C LYS A 2 -8.56 5.16 29.65
N GLY A 3 -9.12 3.96 29.83
CA GLY A 3 -10.12 3.39 28.91
C GLY A 3 -9.58 2.72 27.63
N LEU A 4 -8.30 2.83 27.31
CA LEU A 4 -7.76 2.36 26.02
C LEU A 4 -7.86 0.84 25.82
N GLN A 5 -7.70 0.04 26.88
CA GLN A 5 -7.90 -1.41 26.79
C GLN A 5 -9.36 -1.76 26.51
N SER A 6 -10.30 -1.05 27.13
CA SER A 6 -11.73 -1.22 26.88
C SER A 6 -12.08 -0.83 25.44
N PHE A 7 -11.52 0.27 24.94
CA PHE A 7 -11.68 0.64 23.53
C PHE A 7 -11.13 -0.44 22.59
N TYR A 8 -9.92 -0.97 22.82
CA TYR A 8 -9.41 -2.06 21.96
C TYR A 8 -10.23 -3.33 22.05
N LYS A 9 -10.83 -3.60 23.21
CA LYS A 9 -11.78 -4.71 23.39
C LYS A 9 -13.04 -4.50 22.57
N ALA A 10 -13.60 -3.29 22.56
CA ALA A 10 -14.74 -2.96 21.72
C ALA A 10 -14.37 -3.01 20.24
N PHE A 11 -13.28 -2.34 19.84
CA PHE A 11 -12.89 -2.15 18.44
C PHE A 11 -12.33 -3.39 17.75
N TYR A 12 -11.61 -4.26 18.45
CA TYR A 12 -10.99 -5.48 17.88
C TYR A 12 -11.60 -6.78 18.42
N GLY A 13 -12.47 -6.71 19.43
CA GLY A 13 -13.02 -7.87 20.11
C GLY A 13 -12.21 -8.34 21.33
N HIS A 14 -12.77 -9.33 22.04
CA HIS A 14 -12.16 -9.90 23.25
C HIS A 14 -10.89 -10.70 22.95
N SER A 15 -10.89 -11.40 21.81
CA SER A 15 -9.77 -12.19 21.30
C SER A 15 -9.69 -11.93 19.80
N PHE A 16 -8.47 -11.70 19.30
CA PHE A 16 -8.21 -11.41 17.90
C PHE A 16 -6.78 -11.84 17.58
N TYR A 17 -6.49 -12.30 16.37
CA TYR A 17 -5.16 -12.81 16.02
C TYR A 17 -4.55 -11.95 14.92
N ARG A 18 -3.78 -10.94 15.31
CA ARG A 18 -3.23 -9.94 14.38
C ARG A 18 -1.73 -9.74 14.59
N HIS A 19 -1.07 -9.18 13.58
CA HIS A 19 0.32 -8.74 13.68
C HIS A 19 0.34 -7.25 14.01
N PHE A 20 0.93 -6.90 15.15
CA PHE A 20 1.39 -5.54 15.45
C PHE A 20 2.74 -5.31 14.76
N ARG A 21 2.91 -4.16 14.10
CA ARG A 21 4.15 -3.80 13.42
C ARG A 21 4.63 -2.41 13.84
N ARG A 22 5.93 -2.30 14.04
CA ARG A 22 6.67 -1.08 14.36
C ARG A 22 7.89 -0.89 13.46
N PRO A 23 7.72 -0.61 12.15
CA PRO A 23 8.87 -0.39 11.28
C PRO A 23 9.72 0.78 11.81
N PRO A 24 11.04 0.59 12.02
CA PRO A 24 11.90 1.68 12.47
C PRO A 24 12.17 2.67 11.33
N ASP A 25 12.53 3.89 11.70
CA ASP A 25 13.05 4.89 10.75
C ASP A 25 14.55 4.65 10.42
N PHE A 26 15.18 3.67 11.08
CA PHE A 26 16.59 3.31 10.96
C PHE A 26 16.79 1.84 10.55
N ASN A 27 17.94 1.52 9.96
CA ASN A 27 18.26 0.15 9.55
C ASN A 27 19.09 -0.59 10.63
N LEU A 28 18.41 -1.27 11.56
CA LEU A 28 19.06 -2.15 12.54
C LEU A 28 18.71 -3.61 12.25
N LYS A 29 19.71 -4.41 11.83
CA LYS A 29 19.55 -5.84 11.46
C LYS A 29 18.86 -6.70 12.53
N LYS A 30 18.99 -6.35 13.82
CA LYS A 30 18.42 -7.10 14.95
C LYS A 30 17.14 -6.46 15.54
N PHE A 31 16.59 -5.42 14.91
CA PHE A 31 15.40 -4.76 15.44
C PHE A 31 14.13 -5.57 15.14
N ARG A 32 13.44 -6.03 16.20
CA ARG A 32 12.17 -6.74 16.02
C ARG A 32 11.05 -5.77 15.60
N ILE A 33 10.60 -5.95 14.36
CA ILE A 33 9.56 -5.11 13.72
C ILE A 33 8.14 -5.63 14.01
N GLN A 34 7.97 -6.95 14.12
CA GLN A 34 6.66 -7.60 14.14
C GLN A 34 6.42 -8.42 15.41
N PHE A 35 5.21 -8.32 15.93
CA PHE A 35 4.76 -8.97 17.15
C PHE A 35 3.36 -9.53 16.94
N THR A 36 3.12 -10.72 17.47
CA THR A 36 1.79 -11.30 17.56
C THR A 36 1.02 -10.64 18.71
N VAL A 37 -0.19 -10.17 18.42
CA VAL A 37 -1.14 -9.67 19.42
C VAL A 37 -2.41 -10.50 19.36
N GLU A 38 -2.84 -10.95 20.54
CA GLU A 38 -3.92 -11.94 20.69
C GLU A 38 -5.15 -11.38 21.44
N ASN A 39 -5.00 -10.21 22.06
CA ASN A 39 -6.03 -9.60 22.91
C ASN A 39 -5.76 -8.10 23.16
N PRO A 40 -6.75 -7.35 23.67
CA PRO A 40 -6.64 -5.92 23.95
C PRO A 40 -5.48 -5.54 24.88
N LYS A 41 -5.18 -6.36 25.90
CA LYS A 41 -4.11 -6.11 26.87
C LYS A 41 -2.73 -6.14 26.20
N THR A 42 -2.45 -7.15 25.39
CA THR A 42 -1.19 -7.27 24.66
C THR A 42 -1.02 -6.15 23.65
N LEU A 43 -2.09 -5.78 22.92
CA LEU A 43 -2.06 -4.64 22.01
C LEU A 43 -1.77 -3.33 22.75
N TYR A 44 -2.44 -3.08 23.88
CA TYR A 44 -2.18 -1.92 24.74
C TYR A 44 -0.72 -1.83 25.17
N LEU A 45 -0.12 -2.93 25.64
CA LEU A 45 1.29 -2.94 26.05
C LEU A 45 2.23 -2.59 24.88
N HIS A 46 1.95 -3.11 23.68
CA HIS A 46 2.73 -2.77 22.50
C HIS A 46 2.57 -1.31 22.08
N VAL A 47 1.34 -0.78 22.05
CA VAL A 47 1.11 0.63 21.72
C VAL A 47 1.75 1.54 22.76
N HIS A 48 1.55 1.28 24.05
CA HIS A 48 2.10 2.09 25.14
C HIS A 48 3.63 2.22 25.06
N ARG A 49 4.33 1.14 24.70
CA ARG A 49 5.80 1.12 24.60
C ARG A 49 6.36 1.76 23.32
N ASN A 50 5.56 1.88 22.26
CA ASN A 50 6.07 2.23 20.93
C ASN A 50 5.47 3.51 20.34
N SER A 51 4.30 3.91 20.82
CA SER A 51 3.67 5.20 20.47
C SER A 51 4.69 6.33 20.63
N SER A 52 4.56 7.39 19.82
CA SER A 52 5.51 8.51 19.64
C SER A 52 6.89 8.18 19.08
N HIS A 53 7.41 6.96 19.27
CA HIS A 53 8.76 6.60 18.87
C HIS A 53 8.81 5.84 17.56
N HIS A 54 7.81 5.00 17.30
CA HIS A 54 7.70 4.20 16.09
C HIS A 54 6.25 4.24 15.56
N PRO A 55 6.06 4.02 14.25
CA PRO A 55 4.74 3.70 13.73
C PRO A 55 4.12 2.55 14.53
N CYS A 56 2.87 2.69 14.95
CA CYS A 56 2.12 1.64 15.61
C CYS A 56 1.05 1.15 14.65
N LEU A 57 1.34 0.06 13.95
CA LEU A 57 0.51 -0.47 12.87
C LEU A 57 -0.07 -1.84 13.24
N ILE A 58 -1.25 -2.15 12.74
CA ILE A 58 -1.90 -3.46 12.90
C ILE A 58 -2.61 -3.86 11.62
N HIS A 59 -2.71 -5.15 11.32
CA HIS A 59 -3.52 -5.62 10.20
C HIS A 59 -4.99 -5.21 10.36
N THR A 60 -5.62 -4.83 9.25
CA THR A 60 -7.04 -4.47 9.19
C THR A 60 -7.96 -5.69 9.28
N TYR A 61 -7.43 -6.88 9.05
CA TYR A 61 -8.10 -8.18 9.15
C TYR A 61 -7.59 -9.05 10.31
N ASP A 62 -8.27 -10.15 10.57
CA ASP A 62 -7.91 -11.16 11.58
C ASP A 62 -7.44 -12.47 10.93
N TYR A 63 -6.56 -13.24 11.59
CA TYR A 63 -6.20 -14.60 11.14
C TYR A 63 -7.10 -15.70 11.73
N GLY A 64 -8.05 -15.35 12.60
CA GLY A 64 -9.03 -16.23 13.24
C GLY A 64 -8.44 -17.18 14.29
N SER A 65 -7.16 -17.54 14.19
CA SER A 65 -6.47 -18.36 15.17
C SER A 65 -4.97 -18.07 15.25
N LYS A 66 -4.36 -18.49 16.35
CA LYS A 66 -2.92 -18.40 16.59
C LYS A 66 -2.09 -19.21 15.59
N GLY A 67 -2.56 -20.37 15.17
CA GLY A 67 -1.90 -21.22 14.17
C GLY A 67 -1.82 -20.52 12.83
N ASN A 68 -2.97 -20.05 12.33
CA ASN A 68 -3.06 -19.30 11.07
C ASN A 68 -2.18 -18.05 11.07
N LEU A 69 -2.11 -17.33 12.20
CA LEU A 69 -1.28 -16.14 12.35
C LEU A 69 0.21 -16.44 12.23
N ARG A 70 0.67 -17.55 12.83
CA ARG A 70 2.07 -18.01 12.78
C ARG A 70 2.47 -18.46 11.38
N GLU A 71 1.60 -19.24 10.73
CA GLU A 71 1.80 -19.74 9.37
C GLU A 71 1.56 -18.68 8.29
N ARG A 72 0.98 -17.53 8.67
CA ARG A 72 0.53 -16.47 7.75
C ARG A 72 -0.43 -17.00 6.69
N ASN A 73 -1.33 -17.89 7.08
CA ASN A 73 -2.23 -18.58 6.18
C ASN A 73 -3.30 -17.61 5.64
N LYS A 74 -3.06 -17.08 4.43
CA LYS A 74 -3.96 -16.12 3.77
C LYS A 74 -5.36 -16.68 3.48
N SER A 75 -5.49 -18.00 3.30
CA SER A 75 -6.78 -18.65 3.02
C SER A 75 -7.73 -18.68 4.23
N LYS A 76 -7.21 -18.37 5.42
CA LYS A 76 -7.95 -18.39 6.69
C LYS A 76 -8.12 -16.99 7.28
N ILE A 77 -7.81 -15.95 6.51
CA ILE A 77 -8.06 -14.57 6.94
C ILE A 77 -9.57 -14.36 7.09
N VAL A 78 -9.96 -13.71 8.18
CA VAL A 78 -11.33 -13.32 8.50
C VAL A 78 -11.44 -11.80 8.37
N PHE A 79 -12.40 -11.37 7.56
CA PHE A 79 -12.74 -9.96 7.40
C PHE A 79 -14.01 -9.66 8.18
N ASP A 80 -13.87 -8.75 9.15
CA ASP A 80 -14.95 -8.19 9.99
C ASP A 80 -15.16 -6.70 9.74
N ARG A 81 -14.32 -6.10 8.89
CA ARG A 81 -14.35 -4.69 8.55
C ARG A 81 -13.70 -4.42 7.19
N ALA A 82 -14.09 -3.31 6.57
CA ALA A 82 -13.33 -2.70 5.50
C ALA A 82 -12.66 -1.41 5.98
N PHE A 83 -11.51 -1.10 5.39
CA PHE A 83 -10.68 0.04 5.73
C PHE A 83 -10.50 0.94 4.49
N PHE A 84 -10.74 2.23 4.67
CA PHE A 84 -10.52 3.26 3.66
C PHE A 84 -9.59 4.33 4.25
N ASP A 85 -8.70 4.85 3.42
CA ASP A 85 -7.66 5.80 3.81
C ASP A 85 -7.80 7.03 2.92
N PHE A 86 -7.88 8.21 3.52
CA PHE A 86 -7.98 9.49 2.83
C PHE A 86 -6.72 10.27 3.17
N ASP A 87 -5.89 10.58 2.17
CA ASP A 87 -4.57 11.15 2.40
C ASP A 87 -4.25 12.28 1.42
N VAL A 88 -3.94 13.47 1.96
CA VAL A 88 -3.62 14.64 1.14
C VAL A 88 -2.19 14.57 0.63
N THR A 89 -1.99 14.85 -0.67
CA THR A 89 -0.64 15.08 -1.21
C THR A 89 -0.23 16.53 -0.98
N ASN A 90 0.85 16.76 -0.23
CA ASN A 90 1.38 18.09 0.04
C ASN A 90 2.93 18.06 -0.05
N PRO A 91 3.55 18.73 -1.05
CA PRO A 91 5.00 18.70 -1.26
C PRO A 91 5.82 19.20 -0.06
N GLN A 92 5.40 20.29 0.58
CA GLN A 92 6.09 20.86 1.74
C GLN A 92 6.10 19.90 2.93
N ILE A 93 4.95 19.26 3.22
CA ILE A 93 4.90 18.21 4.25
C ILE A 93 5.79 17.03 3.88
N LYS A 94 5.83 16.64 2.60
CA LYS A 94 6.66 15.52 2.12
C LYS A 94 8.15 15.79 2.35
N GLU A 95 8.63 16.99 2.03
CA GLU A 95 10.03 17.40 2.30
C GLU A 95 10.37 17.32 3.78
N ILE A 96 9.59 17.99 4.64
CA ILE A 96 9.83 18.00 6.10
C ILE A 96 9.81 16.58 6.67
N LYS A 97 8.86 15.73 6.23
CA LYS A 97 8.80 14.33 6.65
C LYS A 97 10.03 13.54 6.22
N ASN A 98 10.49 13.72 4.99
CA ASN A 98 11.68 13.03 4.49
C ASN A 98 12.93 13.45 5.28
N GLU A 99 13.07 14.74 5.59
CA GLU A 99 14.16 15.25 6.42
C GLU A 99 14.10 14.67 7.84
N LEU A 100 12.91 14.66 8.47
CA LEU A 100 12.71 14.05 9.78
C LEU A 100 13.05 12.55 9.79
N ILE A 101 12.64 11.80 8.76
CA ILE A 101 12.98 10.38 8.62
C ILE A 101 14.50 10.21 8.47
N SER A 102 15.15 11.07 7.69
CA SER A 102 16.61 11.06 7.50
C SER A 102 17.37 11.37 8.79
N LEU A 103 16.90 12.32 9.61
CA LEU A 103 17.51 12.58 10.92
C LEU A 103 17.31 11.39 11.85
N ARG A 104 16.10 10.85 11.91
CA ARG A 104 15.73 9.72 12.78
C ARG A 104 16.40 8.41 12.38
N SER A 105 16.84 8.27 11.13
CA SER A 105 17.59 7.09 10.68
C SER A 105 18.97 6.96 11.37
N HIS A 106 19.50 8.06 11.91
CA HIS A 106 20.73 8.10 12.70
C HIS A 106 20.49 7.90 14.21
N GLY A 107 19.22 7.90 14.64
CA GLY A 107 18.82 7.71 16.03
C GLY A 107 17.79 8.74 16.49
N LEU A 108 17.01 8.38 17.52
CA LEU A 108 15.95 9.23 18.06
C LEU A 108 16.48 10.51 18.73
N ASN A 109 17.74 10.52 19.15
CA ASN A 109 18.39 11.66 19.80
C ASN A 109 19.38 12.40 18.88
N TYR A 110 19.55 11.97 17.63
CA TYR A 110 20.48 12.60 16.69
C TYR A 110 19.94 13.97 16.24
N GLN A 111 20.66 15.06 16.51
CA GLN A 111 20.21 16.44 16.24
C GLN A 111 18.79 16.69 16.77
N LYS A 112 18.58 16.36 18.05
CA LYS A 112 17.27 16.37 18.70
C LYS A 112 16.51 17.70 18.53
N GLU A 113 17.17 18.83 18.75
CA GLU A 113 16.57 20.16 18.58
C GLU A 113 16.02 20.37 17.16
N LYS A 114 16.80 20.02 16.14
CA LYS A 114 16.35 20.09 14.74
C LYS A 114 15.16 19.17 14.46
N GLN A 115 15.11 17.98 15.05
CA GLN A 115 13.93 17.10 14.94
C GLN A 115 12.70 17.71 15.61
N GLU A 116 12.88 18.36 16.76
CA GLU A 116 11.81 19.04 17.50
C GLU A 116 11.27 20.24 16.70
N ASP A 117 12.15 21.07 16.13
CA ASP A 117 11.79 22.21 15.28
C ASP A 117 10.98 21.76 14.05
N LEU A 118 11.46 20.77 13.31
CA LEU A 118 10.77 20.25 12.13
C LEU A 118 9.43 19.59 12.51
N THR A 119 9.35 18.92 13.67
CA THR A 119 8.11 18.37 14.20
C THR A 119 7.10 19.48 14.51
N GLU A 120 7.53 20.57 15.12
CA GLU A 120 6.68 21.71 15.44
C GLU A 120 6.18 22.42 14.17
N ILE A 121 7.07 22.62 13.18
CA ILE A 121 6.68 23.17 11.87
C ILE A 121 5.62 22.28 11.22
N LEU A 122 5.83 20.96 11.24
CA LEU A 122 4.89 20.00 10.66
C LEU A 122 3.53 20.03 11.36
N GLN A 123 3.51 20.10 12.70
CA GLN A 123 2.27 20.30 13.47
C GLN A 123 1.59 21.62 13.12
N LYS A 124 2.33 22.72 13.00
CA LYS A 124 1.78 24.04 12.62
C LYS A 124 1.13 24.01 11.24
N LEU A 125 1.74 23.33 10.26
CA LEU A 125 1.14 23.14 8.93
C LEU A 125 -0.18 22.36 9.04
N ILE A 126 -0.19 21.26 9.77
CA ILE A 126 -1.40 20.45 9.94
C ILE A 126 -2.49 21.27 10.67
N ILE A 127 -2.19 21.88 11.80
CA ILE A 127 -3.19 22.53 12.66
C ILE A 127 -3.61 23.89 12.09
N LYS A 128 -2.64 24.79 11.83
CA LYS A 128 -2.92 26.19 11.47
C LYS A 128 -3.22 26.37 9.98
N LYS A 129 -2.51 25.64 9.10
CA LYS A 129 -2.75 25.67 7.64
C LYS A 129 -3.79 24.65 7.19
N LYS A 130 -4.38 23.90 8.13
CA LYS A 130 -5.48 22.96 7.90
C LYS A 130 -5.20 21.95 6.77
N VAL A 131 -3.97 21.47 6.65
CA VAL A 131 -3.57 20.63 5.50
C VAL A 131 -4.37 19.32 5.41
N ALA A 132 -4.84 18.78 6.53
CA ALA A 132 -5.66 17.56 6.53
C ALA A 132 -7.13 17.81 6.15
N LYS A 133 -7.56 19.08 6.02
CA LYS A 133 -8.98 19.43 5.85
C LYS A 133 -9.62 18.78 4.63
N PRO A 134 -9.00 18.76 3.43
CA PRO A 134 -9.59 18.10 2.27
C PRO A 134 -9.89 16.61 2.52
N ALA A 135 -8.95 15.88 3.14
CA ALA A 135 -9.17 14.47 3.46
C ALA A 135 -10.25 14.26 4.52
N ILE A 136 -10.32 15.13 5.52
CA ILE A 136 -11.37 15.07 6.55
C ILE A 136 -12.74 15.36 5.93
N ASP A 137 -12.84 16.38 5.09
CA ASP A 137 -14.10 16.76 4.43
C ASP A 137 -14.58 15.63 3.50
N GLU A 138 -13.69 15.04 2.68
CA GLU A 138 -14.04 13.88 1.85
C GLU A 138 -14.43 12.64 2.66
N ALA A 139 -13.77 12.37 3.79
CA ALA A 139 -14.14 11.25 4.65
C ALA A 139 -15.51 11.45 5.32
N LYS A 140 -15.87 12.69 5.65
CA LYS A 140 -17.20 13.03 6.16
C LYS A 140 -18.28 12.88 5.09
N ASP A 141 -18.03 13.39 3.89
CA ASP A 141 -18.95 13.18 2.76
C ASP A 141 -19.11 11.69 2.44
N PHE A 142 -18.01 10.94 2.40
CA PHE A 142 -18.05 9.48 2.30
C PHE A 142 -18.89 8.85 3.40
N ALA A 143 -18.75 9.27 4.65
CA ALA A 143 -19.52 8.74 5.76
C ALA A 143 -21.02 9.00 5.61
N LEU A 144 -21.40 10.21 5.17
CA LEU A 144 -22.79 10.58 4.85
C LEU A 144 -23.36 9.69 3.74
N LYS A 145 -22.67 9.58 2.60
CA LYS A 145 -23.10 8.74 1.46
C LYS A 145 -23.15 7.26 1.81
N PHE A 146 -22.21 6.79 2.62
CA PHE A 146 -22.19 5.43 3.10
C PHE A 146 -23.40 5.16 4.01
N LYS A 147 -23.75 6.08 4.91
CA LYS A 147 -24.94 5.98 5.76
C LYS A 147 -26.24 6.01 4.97
N GLU A 148 -26.35 6.88 3.96
CA GLU A 148 -27.51 6.91 3.05
C GLU A 148 -27.74 5.53 2.39
N THR A 149 -26.65 4.83 2.05
CA THR A 149 -26.72 3.54 1.34
C THR A 149 -26.84 2.32 2.26
N PHE A 150 -26.11 2.31 3.39
CA PHE A 150 -25.93 1.14 4.25
C PHE A 150 -26.48 1.32 5.67
N GLY A 151 -27.07 2.47 5.96
CA GLY A 151 -27.84 2.77 7.17
C GLY A 151 -27.04 3.27 8.37
N LYS A 152 -25.70 3.19 8.35
CA LYS A 152 -24.83 3.68 9.44
C LYS A 152 -23.55 4.32 8.92
N GLU A 153 -22.99 5.25 9.69
CA GLU A 153 -21.72 5.89 9.40
C GLU A 153 -20.53 4.93 9.67
N PRO A 154 -19.50 4.94 8.81
CA PRO A 154 -18.20 4.38 9.16
C PRO A 154 -17.62 5.06 10.42
N ALA A 155 -16.83 4.32 11.20
CA ALA A 155 -16.05 4.94 12.26
C ALA A 155 -14.88 5.72 11.64
N LEU A 156 -14.82 7.03 11.90
CA LEU A 156 -13.81 7.93 11.34
C LEU A 156 -12.70 8.22 12.36
N PHE A 157 -11.45 8.22 11.89
CA PHE A 157 -10.28 8.52 12.72
C PHE A 157 -9.30 9.45 12.00
N PHE A 158 -8.93 10.56 12.62
CA PHE A 158 -7.83 11.37 12.12
C PHE A 158 -6.52 10.58 12.21
N SER A 159 -5.70 10.55 11.17
CA SER A 159 -4.53 9.64 11.11
C SER A 159 -3.33 10.11 11.95
N GLY A 160 -3.44 11.28 12.59
CA GLY A 160 -2.32 11.96 13.26
C GLY A 160 -1.38 12.69 12.30
N CYS A 161 -1.75 12.86 11.02
CA CYS A 161 -0.92 13.58 10.04
C CYS A 161 -1.79 14.40 9.07
N LYS A 162 -1.81 14.06 7.78
CA LYS A 162 -2.47 14.82 6.70
C LYS A 162 -3.66 14.08 6.08
N GLY A 163 -4.21 13.13 6.83
CA GLY A 163 -5.23 12.22 6.35
C GLY A 163 -6.11 11.68 7.47
N CYS A 164 -7.00 10.78 7.12
CA CYS A 164 -7.88 10.10 8.06
C CYS A 164 -8.27 8.72 7.53
N HIS A 165 -8.82 7.92 8.42
CA HIS A 165 -9.21 6.55 8.17
C HIS A 165 -10.72 6.40 8.39
N ALA A 166 -11.37 5.60 7.55
CA ALA A 166 -12.73 5.16 7.77
C ALA A 166 -12.79 3.63 7.90
N TYR A 167 -13.47 3.15 8.93
CA TYR A 167 -13.70 1.73 9.18
C TYR A 167 -15.20 1.43 9.10
N THR A 168 -15.57 0.49 8.24
CA THR A 168 -16.95 -0.02 8.16
C THR A 168 -16.97 -1.42 8.72
N PHE A 169 -17.78 -1.68 9.73
CA PHE A 169 -17.83 -2.98 10.39
C PHE A 169 -18.96 -3.83 9.82
N PHE A 170 -18.78 -5.14 9.86
CA PHE A 170 -19.80 -6.08 9.41
C PHE A 170 -19.57 -7.46 10.02
N LYS A 171 -20.58 -8.34 9.88
CA LYS A 171 -20.46 -9.74 10.28
C LYS A 171 -19.28 -10.39 9.57
N ALA A 172 -18.41 -11.04 10.35
CA ALA A 172 -17.29 -11.82 9.84
C ALA A 172 -17.71 -12.71 8.67
N SER A 173 -17.11 -12.49 7.51
CA SER A 173 -17.54 -13.06 6.23
C SER A 173 -16.34 -13.56 5.42
N SER A 174 -16.58 -14.56 4.58
CA SER A 174 -15.62 -15.04 3.59
C SER A 174 -15.87 -14.41 2.22
N PHE A 175 -14.79 -14.33 1.45
CA PHE A 175 -14.75 -13.77 0.10
C PHE A 175 -13.86 -14.65 -0.76
N LYS A 176 -14.17 -14.78 -2.05
CA LYS A 176 -13.30 -15.40 -3.04
C LYS A 176 -12.07 -14.54 -3.30
N ASN A 177 -12.28 -13.22 -3.48
CA ASN A 177 -11.22 -12.23 -3.65
C ASN A 177 -11.67 -10.85 -3.14
N ILE A 178 -11.53 -10.64 -1.83
CA ILE A 178 -11.86 -9.37 -1.19
C ILE A 178 -11.06 -8.18 -1.72
N ASP A 179 -9.81 -8.38 -2.17
CA ASP A 179 -8.97 -7.32 -2.73
C ASP A 179 -9.62 -6.75 -4.00
N LEU A 180 -10.14 -7.63 -4.88
CA LEU A 180 -10.88 -7.19 -6.06
C LEU A 180 -12.18 -6.47 -5.69
N ALA A 181 -12.96 -7.03 -4.75
CA ALA A 181 -14.24 -6.46 -4.37
C ALA A 181 -14.10 -5.07 -3.74
N LEU A 182 -13.14 -4.89 -2.83
CA LEU A 182 -12.86 -3.60 -2.22
C LEU A 182 -12.22 -2.62 -3.19
N SER A 183 -11.34 -3.07 -4.09
CA SER A 183 -10.76 -2.22 -5.13
C SER A 183 -11.84 -1.66 -6.04
N TRP A 184 -12.73 -2.52 -6.53
CA TRP A 184 -13.83 -2.12 -7.39
C TRP A 184 -14.75 -1.12 -6.68
N PHE A 185 -15.13 -1.42 -5.43
CA PHE A 185 -15.98 -0.52 -4.65
C PHE A 185 -15.32 0.84 -4.45
N ALA A 186 -14.05 0.86 -4.00
CA ALA A 186 -13.29 2.08 -3.75
C ALA A 186 -13.08 2.91 -5.02
N GLU A 187 -12.77 2.28 -6.16
CA GLU A 187 -12.65 2.94 -7.46
C GLU A 187 -13.99 3.53 -7.91
N HIS A 188 -15.08 2.78 -7.75
CA HIS A 188 -16.41 3.24 -8.13
C HIS A 188 -16.85 4.47 -7.31
N ILE A 189 -16.70 4.44 -5.98
CA ILE A 189 -17.05 5.59 -5.13
C ILE A 189 -16.13 6.79 -5.40
N LYS A 190 -14.83 6.56 -5.60
CA LYS A 190 -13.85 7.64 -5.86
C LYS A 190 -14.23 8.40 -7.12
N ASN A 191 -14.58 7.66 -8.18
CA ASN A 191 -14.96 8.25 -9.46
C ASN A 191 -16.36 8.90 -9.41
N THR A 192 -17.33 8.26 -8.74
CA THR A 192 -18.72 8.75 -8.67
C THR A 192 -18.82 10.06 -7.90
N TYR A 193 -18.09 10.17 -6.79
CA TYR A 193 -18.11 11.36 -5.93
C TYR A 193 -16.89 12.28 -6.12
N ASN A 194 -16.04 11.97 -7.11
CA ASN A 194 -14.84 12.73 -7.45
C ASN A 194 -13.91 12.98 -6.23
N TYR A 195 -13.71 11.97 -5.39
CA TYR A 195 -12.81 12.08 -4.24
C TYR A 195 -11.35 12.13 -4.72
N GLU A 196 -10.60 13.16 -4.35
CA GLU A 196 -9.19 13.31 -4.69
C GLU A 196 -8.30 12.58 -3.70
N THR A 197 -8.65 12.58 -2.41
CA THR A 197 -7.80 12.11 -1.32
C THR A 197 -7.96 10.63 -0.96
N LEU A 198 -9.04 9.97 -1.38
CA LEU A 198 -9.24 8.53 -1.17
C LEU A 198 -8.11 7.71 -1.84
N ASP A 199 -7.25 7.08 -1.05
CA ASP A 199 -6.10 6.29 -1.51
C ASP A 199 -6.52 4.86 -1.90
N LEU A 200 -6.61 4.60 -3.20
CA LEU A 200 -6.97 3.28 -3.74
C LEU A 200 -5.94 2.19 -3.43
N SER A 201 -4.70 2.55 -3.11
CA SER A 201 -3.65 1.56 -2.81
C SER A 201 -4.02 0.67 -1.63
N VAL A 202 -4.82 1.20 -0.68
CA VAL A 202 -5.18 0.48 0.54
C VAL A 202 -6.21 -0.60 0.28
N ASN A 203 -7.05 -0.41 -0.73
CA ASN A 203 -8.12 -1.33 -1.11
C ASN A 203 -7.64 -2.39 -2.11
N ARG A 204 -6.58 -2.08 -2.88
CA ARG A 204 -5.92 -3.01 -3.82
C ARG A 204 -5.15 -4.16 -3.18
N ASP A 205 -4.73 -4.01 -1.93
CA ASP A 205 -4.01 -5.04 -1.17
C ASP A 205 -4.54 -5.12 0.27
N SER A 206 -5.87 -5.23 0.39
CA SER A 206 -6.56 -5.32 1.68
C SER A 206 -6.12 -6.54 2.50
N THR A 207 -5.71 -7.63 1.85
CA THR A 207 -5.15 -8.84 2.49
C THR A 207 -3.72 -8.69 3.03
N ALA A 208 -3.05 -7.55 2.79
CA ALA A 208 -1.77 -7.22 3.42
C ALA A 208 -1.79 -5.87 4.14
N ARG A 209 -2.92 -5.15 4.12
CA ARG A 209 -2.96 -3.78 4.60
C ARG A 209 -2.79 -3.69 6.12
N LEU A 210 -1.99 -2.71 6.49
CA LEU A 210 -1.80 -2.26 7.87
C LEU A 210 -2.48 -0.90 8.01
N SER A 211 -3.13 -0.69 9.15
CA SER A 211 -3.62 0.63 9.56
C SER A 211 -2.92 1.08 10.84
N ARG A 212 -2.74 2.39 11.01
CA ARG A 212 -2.28 2.93 12.30
C ARG A 212 -3.34 2.68 13.37
N ILE A 213 -2.89 2.22 14.53
CA ILE A 213 -3.77 1.86 15.64
C ILE A 213 -4.41 3.13 16.21
N PRO A 214 -5.74 3.18 16.41
CA PRO A 214 -6.42 4.29 17.08
C PRO A 214 -5.77 4.63 18.43
N TYR A 215 -5.71 5.92 18.75
CA TYR A 215 -5.07 6.49 19.95
C TYR A 215 -3.56 6.27 20.08
N SER A 216 -2.89 5.71 19.07
CA SER A 216 -1.43 5.79 18.98
C SER A 216 -1.00 7.17 18.44
N LYS A 217 0.17 7.66 18.87
CA LYS A 217 0.78 8.89 18.36
C LYS A 217 1.56 8.59 17.10
N HIS A 218 1.40 9.44 16.10
CA HIS A 218 2.20 9.41 14.90
C HIS A 218 3.63 9.85 15.24
N GLN A 219 4.62 9.05 14.85
CA GLN A 219 5.99 9.17 15.38
C GLN A 219 6.76 10.42 14.90
N ILE A 220 6.29 11.06 13.83
CA ILE A 220 6.91 12.25 13.24
C ILE A 220 6.18 13.54 13.65
N THR A 221 4.87 13.49 13.81
CA THR A 221 4.04 14.67 14.09
C THR A 221 3.67 14.76 15.57
N GLN A 222 3.82 13.66 16.33
CA GLN A 222 3.39 13.51 17.72
C GLN A 222 1.89 13.68 17.99
N LEU A 223 1.10 13.90 16.94
CA LEU A 223 -0.35 13.97 16.97
C LEU A 223 -0.94 12.56 17.11
N ALA A 224 -1.96 12.43 17.96
CA ALA A 224 -2.63 11.16 18.19
C ALA A 224 -3.66 10.85 17.10
N VAL A 225 -3.80 9.56 16.78
CA VAL A 225 -4.95 9.07 16.03
C VAL A 225 -6.18 9.16 16.91
N VAL A 226 -7.20 9.93 16.53
CA VAL A 226 -8.38 10.16 17.36
C VAL A 226 -9.65 9.98 16.54
N SER A 227 -10.71 9.50 17.16
CA SER A 227 -12.03 9.45 16.53
C SER A 227 -12.56 10.85 16.27
N PHE A 228 -13.40 10.96 15.25
CA PHE A 228 -14.21 12.15 15.00
C PHE A 228 -15.54 11.79 14.34
N THR A 229 -16.50 12.69 14.38
CA THR A 229 -17.82 12.54 13.73
C THR A 229 -17.97 13.49 12.54
N ILE A 230 -19.05 13.32 11.78
CA ILE A 230 -19.43 14.24 10.71
C ILE A 230 -19.65 15.68 11.21
N ASP A 231 -20.01 15.84 12.49
CA ASP A 231 -20.31 17.14 13.11
C ASP A 231 -19.05 17.83 13.69
N ASP A 232 -18.01 17.07 14.05
CA ASP A 232 -16.79 17.61 14.66
C ASP A 232 -16.06 18.57 13.71
N ASP A 233 -15.92 19.85 14.04
CA ASP A 233 -15.15 20.76 13.19
C ASP A 233 -13.65 20.43 13.19
N TYR A 234 -12.91 21.03 12.24
CA TYR A 234 -11.48 20.76 12.10
C TYR A 234 -10.67 21.06 13.38
N LEU A 235 -10.98 22.16 14.07
CA LEU A 235 -10.25 22.58 15.26
C LEU A 235 -10.51 21.62 16.42
N GLU A 236 -11.74 21.14 16.56
CA GLU A 236 -12.10 20.13 17.53
C GLU A 236 -11.33 18.82 17.31
N ILE A 237 -11.24 18.34 16.06
CA ILE A 237 -10.44 17.15 15.71
C ILE A 237 -8.97 17.35 16.09
N MET A 238 -8.39 18.52 15.79
CA MET A 238 -7.01 18.84 16.14
C MET A 238 -6.82 18.93 17.67
N ARG A 239 -7.79 19.50 18.39
CA ARG A 239 -7.78 19.59 19.86
C ARG A 239 -7.78 18.21 20.50
N LYS A 240 -8.65 17.30 20.03
CA LYS A 240 -8.67 15.88 20.43
C LYS A 240 -7.31 15.23 20.14
N SER A 241 -6.70 15.49 18.99
CA SER A 241 -5.41 14.89 18.61
C SER A 241 -4.23 15.34 19.47
N LEU A 242 -4.21 16.61 19.90
CA LEU A 242 -3.21 17.16 20.82
C LEU A 242 -3.38 16.63 22.24
N ASN A 243 -4.63 16.55 22.71
CA ASN A 243 -4.99 16.14 24.06
C ASN A 243 -5.96 14.94 24.03
N PRO A 244 -5.46 13.76 23.63
CA PRO A 244 -6.31 12.61 23.38
C PRO A 244 -6.92 12.05 24.66
N TYR A 245 -8.23 11.90 24.64
CA TYR A 245 -9.00 11.07 25.56
C TYR A 245 -9.65 9.93 24.77
N VAL A 246 -9.87 8.79 25.42
CA VAL A 246 -10.53 7.65 24.77
C VAL A 246 -12.03 7.86 24.84
N GLU A 247 -12.65 8.05 23.69
CA GLU A 247 -14.11 8.06 23.57
C GLU A 247 -14.68 6.64 23.75
N PRO A 248 -15.87 6.50 24.36
CA PRO A 248 -16.65 5.27 24.30
C PRO A 248 -16.84 4.85 22.84
N PHE A 249 -16.84 3.55 22.59
CA PHE A 249 -16.94 3.01 21.24
C PHE A 249 -17.74 1.72 21.26
N GLU A 250 -18.77 1.64 20.43
CA GLU A 250 -19.58 0.46 20.21
C GLU A 250 -19.50 0.08 18.72
N ILE A 251 -19.14 -1.17 18.41
CA ILE A 251 -19.02 -1.61 17.01
C ILE A 251 -20.38 -1.55 16.32
N GLU A 252 -21.44 -1.84 17.06
CA GLU A 252 -22.81 -1.91 16.61
C GLU A 252 -23.24 -0.60 15.94
N ASP A 253 -22.77 0.56 16.41
CA ASP A 253 -23.08 1.87 15.84
C ASP A 253 -22.49 2.08 14.45
N HIS A 254 -21.50 1.26 14.06
CA HIS A 254 -20.80 1.32 12.77
C HIS A 254 -20.93 0.03 11.95
N SER A 255 -21.70 -0.94 12.45
CA SER A 255 -21.85 -2.27 11.86
C SER A 255 -23.03 -2.33 10.88
N THR A 256 -22.75 -2.74 9.65
CA THR A 256 -23.73 -2.75 8.54
C THR A 256 -23.76 -4.10 7.80
N ASN A 257 -24.72 -4.21 6.87
CA ASN A 257 -24.78 -5.31 5.92
C ASN A 257 -23.85 -5.14 4.70
N PHE A 258 -22.88 -4.23 4.75
CA PHE A 258 -21.98 -3.92 3.63
C PHE A 258 -21.25 -5.16 3.07
N HIS A 259 -20.91 -6.14 3.92
CA HIS A 259 -20.37 -7.43 3.48
C HIS A 259 -21.20 -8.12 2.40
N LYS A 260 -22.54 -8.03 2.45
CA LYS A 260 -23.42 -8.62 1.42
C LYS A 260 -23.26 -7.94 0.07
N HIS A 261 -23.05 -6.63 0.07
CA HIS A 261 -22.77 -5.87 -1.15
C HIS A 261 -21.39 -6.23 -1.70
N LEU A 262 -20.37 -6.29 -0.85
CA LEU A 262 -19.03 -6.74 -1.23
C LEU A 262 -19.04 -8.18 -1.79
N GLN A 263 -19.84 -9.08 -1.22
CA GLN A 263 -19.97 -10.45 -1.75
C GLN A 263 -20.60 -10.49 -3.14
N LYS A 264 -21.56 -9.61 -3.45
CA LYS A 264 -22.11 -9.48 -4.80
C LYS A 264 -21.05 -9.01 -5.79
N ILE A 265 -20.28 -7.98 -5.43
CA ILE A 265 -19.16 -7.48 -6.23
C ILE A 265 -18.12 -8.58 -6.42
N ASP A 266 -17.73 -9.25 -5.34
CA ASP A 266 -16.74 -10.34 -5.34
C ASP A 266 -17.13 -11.47 -6.29
N LEU A 267 -18.41 -11.87 -6.32
CA LEU A 267 -18.90 -12.88 -7.25
C LEU A 267 -18.73 -12.43 -8.71
N VAL A 268 -19.14 -11.20 -9.03
CA VAL A 268 -19.06 -10.63 -10.38
C VAL A 268 -17.62 -10.41 -10.81
N GLU A 269 -16.80 -9.78 -9.97
CA GLU A 269 -15.41 -9.46 -10.29
C GLU A 269 -14.51 -10.70 -10.30
N SER A 270 -14.79 -11.70 -9.46
CA SER A 270 -14.13 -13.00 -9.58
C SER A 270 -14.49 -13.70 -10.88
N PHE A 271 -15.76 -13.65 -11.30
CA PHE A 271 -16.17 -14.17 -12.60
C PHE A 271 -15.49 -13.41 -13.74
N ASN A 272 -15.52 -12.07 -13.72
CA ASN A 272 -14.86 -11.22 -14.72
C ASN A 272 -13.36 -11.44 -14.77
N ALA A 273 -12.70 -11.64 -13.62
CA ALA A 273 -11.28 -11.96 -13.56
C ALA A 273 -10.99 -13.34 -14.14
N ASN A 274 -11.86 -14.33 -13.91
CA ASN A 274 -11.75 -15.65 -14.51
C ASN A 274 -12.01 -15.63 -16.01
N VAL A 275 -13.05 -14.90 -16.46
CA VAL A 275 -13.30 -14.64 -17.88
C VAL A 275 -12.09 -13.96 -18.48
N LYS A 276 -11.55 -12.89 -17.89
CA LYS A 276 -10.31 -12.25 -18.37
C LYS A 276 -9.11 -13.19 -18.35
N LYS A 277 -9.06 -14.22 -17.50
CA LYS A 277 -8.00 -15.26 -17.54
C LYS A 277 -8.24 -16.30 -18.63
N THR A 278 -9.48 -16.63 -18.97
CA THR A 278 -9.86 -17.62 -20.00
C THR A 278 -10.00 -17.02 -21.40
N THR A 279 -10.39 -15.75 -21.49
CA THR A 279 -10.47 -14.89 -22.70
C THR A 279 -9.24 -14.02 -22.87
N LYS A 280 -8.35 -13.91 -21.87
CA LYS A 280 -6.93 -13.70 -22.19
C LYS A 280 -6.64 -14.78 -23.22
N PRO A 281 -6.22 -14.43 -24.44
CA PRO A 281 -5.89 -15.43 -25.42
C PRO A 281 -4.97 -16.41 -24.71
N LYS A 282 -5.42 -17.66 -24.57
CA LYS A 282 -4.47 -18.74 -24.40
C LYS A 282 -3.51 -18.48 -25.55
N ASN A 283 -2.24 -18.23 -25.26
CA ASN A 283 -1.20 -18.54 -26.24
C ASN A 283 -1.20 -20.08 -26.36
N VAL A 284 -2.31 -20.65 -26.87
CA VAL A 284 -2.29 -21.91 -27.57
C VAL A 284 -1.48 -21.58 -28.80
N ALA A 285 -0.33 -22.23 -28.87
CA ALA A 285 0.40 -22.45 -30.09
C ALA A 285 -0.56 -22.45 -31.28
N LEU A 286 -0.50 -21.42 -32.12
CA LEU A 286 -1.04 -21.49 -33.47
C LEU A 286 -0.24 -22.56 -34.20
N SER A 287 -0.68 -23.82 -34.06
CA SER A 287 -0.54 -24.83 -35.09
C SER A 287 -1.41 -24.35 -36.26
N GLY A 288 -0.81 -23.57 -37.15
CA GLY A 288 -1.47 -22.95 -38.28
C GLY A 288 -0.51 -22.02 -39.00
N ASN A 289 0.44 -22.61 -39.74
CA ASN A 289 1.17 -22.02 -40.88
C ASN A 289 1.45 -20.51 -40.86
N PHE A 290 2.18 -20.04 -39.84
CA PHE A 290 2.92 -18.78 -39.92
C PHE A 290 4.39 -19.07 -39.65
N ASN A 291 5.14 -19.31 -40.72
CA ASN A 291 6.54 -19.73 -40.66
C ASN A 291 7.52 -18.66 -40.13
N ASN A 292 7.09 -17.47 -39.65
CA ASN A 292 8.02 -16.37 -39.37
C ASN A 292 7.98 -15.70 -37.98
N GLN A 293 7.14 -16.10 -37.01
CA GLN A 293 7.04 -15.39 -35.70
C GLN A 293 7.67 -16.11 -34.48
N ARG A 294 8.70 -16.94 -34.67
CA ARG A 294 9.38 -17.65 -33.56
C ARG A 294 10.38 -16.80 -32.75
N ASN A 295 10.73 -15.59 -33.17
CA ASN A 295 11.97 -14.96 -32.71
C ASN A 295 11.86 -14.02 -31.49
N LEU A 296 10.67 -13.66 -30.99
CA LEU A 296 10.52 -12.72 -29.86
C LEU A 296 10.35 -13.36 -28.47
N ASN A 297 10.12 -14.67 -28.40
CA ASN A 297 9.93 -15.35 -27.11
C ASN A 297 11.25 -15.66 -26.38
N ASP A 298 12.38 -15.54 -27.07
CA ASP A 298 13.70 -15.62 -26.48
C ASP A 298 14.45 -14.33 -26.78
N HIS A 299 14.55 -13.46 -25.77
CA HIS A 299 15.23 -12.20 -25.92
C HIS A 299 16.70 -12.40 -26.30
N ARG A 300 17.34 -13.55 -26.02
CA ARG A 300 18.71 -13.79 -26.49
C ARG A 300 18.80 -13.78 -28.01
N ILE A 301 17.76 -14.25 -28.72
CA ILE A 301 17.70 -14.21 -30.19
C ILE A 301 17.42 -12.79 -30.68
N PHE A 302 16.46 -12.10 -30.06
CA PHE A 302 16.12 -10.71 -30.41
C PHE A 302 17.29 -9.75 -30.19
N PHE A 303 17.98 -9.85 -29.06
CA PHE A 303 19.14 -9.00 -28.80
C PHE A 303 20.31 -9.38 -29.72
N ARG A 304 20.45 -10.66 -30.13
CA ARG A 304 21.43 -11.08 -31.14
C ARG A 304 21.16 -10.48 -32.52
N SER A 305 19.90 -10.28 -32.91
CA SER A 305 19.58 -9.64 -34.20
C SER A 305 19.91 -8.14 -34.24
N ILE A 306 19.99 -7.48 -33.07
CA ILE A 306 20.31 -6.04 -32.97
C ILE A 306 21.79 -5.82 -32.67
N LEU A 307 22.34 -6.58 -31.71
CA LEU A 307 23.69 -6.39 -31.16
C LEU A 307 24.74 -7.32 -31.79
N GLY A 308 24.33 -8.28 -32.62
CA GLY A 308 25.20 -9.30 -33.19
C GLY A 308 25.51 -10.42 -32.19
N ASN A 309 26.64 -11.11 -32.39
CA ASN A 309 27.03 -12.25 -31.56
C ASN A 309 27.44 -11.79 -30.14
N PRO A 310 27.01 -12.51 -29.09
CA PRO A 310 27.44 -12.20 -27.72
C PRO A 310 28.94 -12.45 -27.55
N VAL A 311 29.55 -11.72 -26.61
CA VAL A 311 30.96 -11.88 -26.23
C VAL A 311 31.17 -13.22 -25.49
N ARG A 312 30.18 -13.66 -24.71
CA ARG A 312 30.16 -14.98 -24.05
C ARG A 312 28.76 -15.57 -23.98
N GLU A 313 28.66 -16.87 -24.17
CA GLU A 313 27.42 -17.63 -23.98
C GLU A 313 27.54 -18.55 -22.77
N TYR A 314 26.48 -18.65 -21.97
CA TYR A 314 26.39 -19.57 -20.84
C TYR A 314 25.13 -20.43 -20.96
N PRO A 315 25.13 -21.46 -21.82
CA PRO A 315 23.95 -22.27 -22.12
C PRO A 315 23.32 -22.89 -20.85
N GLU A 316 24.14 -23.44 -19.96
CA GLU A 316 23.67 -24.07 -18.72
C GLU A 316 23.05 -23.09 -17.72
N LYS A 317 23.45 -21.80 -17.79
CA LYS A 317 22.92 -20.74 -16.93
C LYS A 317 21.83 -19.91 -17.63
N ASN A 318 21.45 -20.27 -18.85
CA ASN A 318 20.38 -19.66 -19.64
C ASN A 318 20.54 -18.14 -19.85
N TYR A 319 21.76 -17.65 -20.06
CA TYR A 319 22.02 -16.25 -20.45
C TYR A 319 23.22 -16.10 -21.39
N VAL A 320 23.29 -14.96 -22.07
CA VAL A 320 24.42 -14.52 -22.88
C VAL A 320 24.90 -13.15 -22.41
N MET A 321 26.15 -12.80 -22.71
CA MET A 321 26.78 -11.56 -22.28
C MET A 321 27.26 -10.75 -23.48
N TYR A 322 26.91 -9.46 -23.50
CA TYR A 322 27.38 -8.46 -24.44
C TYR A 322 28.22 -7.39 -23.72
N GLN A 323 28.95 -6.59 -24.48
CA GLN A 323 29.38 -5.28 -24.01
C GLN A 323 28.15 -4.38 -23.81
N CYS A 324 28.25 -3.39 -22.94
CA CYS A 324 27.18 -2.41 -22.74
C CYS A 324 26.91 -1.70 -24.07
N PRO A 325 25.69 -1.79 -24.63
CA PRO A 325 25.39 -1.17 -25.92
C PRO A 325 25.01 0.31 -25.79
N PHE A 326 24.79 0.81 -24.57
CA PHE A 326 24.31 2.16 -24.38
C PHE A 326 25.44 3.19 -24.50
N PRO A 327 25.22 4.30 -25.24
CA PRO A 327 26.26 5.28 -25.56
C PRO A 327 26.75 6.10 -24.36
N ASP A 328 26.01 6.07 -23.26
CA ASP A 328 26.34 6.74 -22.00
C ASP A 328 27.36 5.97 -21.15
N HIS A 329 27.93 4.88 -21.66
CA HIS A 329 28.90 4.07 -20.94
C HIS A 329 29.93 3.39 -21.84
N THR A 330 31.20 3.80 -21.72
CA THR A 330 32.33 3.17 -22.40
C THR A 330 32.89 2.00 -21.58
N ASP A 331 32.21 0.85 -21.59
CA ASP A 331 32.77 -0.40 -21.05
C ASP A 331 33.43 -1.22 -22.15
N ILE A 332 34.64 -1.69 -21.91
CA ILE A 332 35.31 -2.67 -22.80
C ILE A 332 34.99 -4.10 -22.34
N LYS A 333 34.54 -4.28 -21.08
CA LYS A 333 34.21 -5.60 -20.52
C LYS A 333 32.75 -5.97 -20.77
N PRO A 334 32.44 -7.27 -20.97
CA PRO A 334 31.07 -7.71 -21.14
C PRO A 334 30.29 -7.58 -19.82
N SER A 335 29.44 -6.57 -19.73
CA SER A 335 28.66 -6.23 -18.54
C SER A 335 27.14 -6.25 -18.79
N PHE A 336 26.71 -6.51 -20.03
CA PHE A 336 25.31 -6.54 -20.45
C PHE A 336 24.80 -7.98 -20.59
N MET A 337 24.07 -8.44 -19.58
CA MET A 337 23.55 -9.80 -19.52
C MET A 337 22.15 -9.86 -20.14
N VAL A 338 21.90 -10.85 -21.02
CA VAL A 338 20.58 -11.09 -21.62
C VAL A 338 20.13 -12.51 -21.28
N HIS A 339 18.99 -12.59 -20.62
CA HIS A 339 18.23 -13.82 -20.37
C HIS A 339 17.13 -13.99 -21.41
N LYS A 340 16.46 -15.15 -21.40
CA LYS A 340 15.30 -15.43 -22.25
C LYS A 340 14.20 -14.36 -22.19
N CYS A 341 14.02 -13.69 -21.05
CA CYS A 341 12.91 -12.76 -20.80
C CYS A 341 13.33 -11.31 -20.49
N GLY A 342 14.61 -10.96 -20.60
CA GLY A 342 15.06 -9.60 -20.27
C GLY A 342 16.56 -9.42 -20.29
N TYR A 343 17.01 -8.20 -20.00
CA TYR A 343 18.41 -7.84 -19.88
C TYR A 343 18.67 -7.10 -18.57
N GLN A 344 19.94 -7.15 -18.15
CA GLN A 344 20.48 -6.33 -17.09
C GLN A 344 21.93 -5.96 -17.41
N CYS A 345 22.25 -4.68 -17.38
CA CYS A 345 23.62 -4.20 -17.43
C CYS A 345 24.14 -3.97 -16.00
N TYR A 346 25.24 -4.63 -15.64
CA TYR A 346 25.87 -4.44 -14.33
C TYR A 346 26.72 -3.17 -14.23
N SER A 347 27.08 -2.56 -15.36
CA SER A 347 27.84 -1.30 -15.39
C SER A 347 26.91 -0.10 -15.22
N CYS A 348 26.00 0.14 -16.18
CA CYS A 348 25.10 1.30 -16.14
C CYS A 348 23.80 1.07 -15.36
N GLN A 349 23.62 -0.12 -14.74
CA GLN A 349 22.44 -0.51 -13.95
C GLN A 349 21.10 -0.51 -14.70
N LYS A 350 21.08 -0.27 -16.02
CA LYS A 350 19.89 -0.38 -16.86
C LYS A 350 19.43 -1.83 -16.94
N LYS A 351 18.12 -2.05 -16.83
CA LYS A 351 17.50 -3.38 -16.89
C LYS A 351 16.08 -3.29 -17.45
N GLY A 352 15.63 -4.34 -18.08
CA GLY A 352 14.28 -4.38 -18.67
C GLY A 352 14.08 -5.55 -19.62
N ASN A 353 13.07 -5.45 -20.46
CA ASN A 353 12.82 -6.38 -21.56
C ASN A 353 13.20 -5.72 -22.91
N TYR A 354 12.93 -6.40 -24.04
CA TYR A 354 13.18 -5.81 -25.35
C TYR A 354 12.49 -4.46 -25.55
N TRP A 355 11.31 -4.26 -24.94
CA TRP A 355 10.57 -3.00 -25.05
C TRP A 355 11.33 -1.85 -24.41
N GLN A 356 11.73 -2.02 -23.15
CA GLN A 356 12.51 -1.02 -22.44
C GLN A 356 13.87 -0.80 -23.12
N PHE A 357 14.48 -1.86 -23.66
CA PHE A 357 15.72 -1.76 -24.42
C PHE A 357 15.57 -0.86 -25.65
N LEU A 358 14.53 -1.03 -26.47
CA LEU A 358 14.32 -0.21 -27.66
C LEU A 358 14.10 1.28 -27.30
N LYS A 359 13.43 1.55 -26.18
CA LYS A 359 13.29 2.91 -25.67
C LYS A 359 14.63 3.50 -25.30
N ASP A 360 15.42 2.76 -24.52
CA ASP A 360 16.68 3.27 -23.97
C ASP A 360 17.81 3.33 -25.01
N TYR A 361 17.80 2.42 -25.98
CA TYR A 361 18.85 2.26 -26.99
C TYR A 361 18.65 3.18 -28.20
N TYR A 362 17.40 3.36 -28.64
CA TYR A 362 17.05 4.22 -29.79
C TYR A 362 16.36 5.53 -29.38
N ASN A 363 16.19 5.80 -28.08
CA ASN A 363 15.48 6.96 -27.54
C ASN A 363 14.04 7.11 -28.07
N LEU A 364 13.28 6.01 -28.07
CA LEU A 364 11.93 5.94 -28.64
C LEU A 364 10.83 6.13 -27.61
N SER A 365 9.73 6.78 -28.01
CA SER A 365 8.45 6.78 -27.28
C SER A 365 7.71 5.44 -27.41
N ASP A 366 6.73 5.17 -26.55
CA ASP A 366 5.95 3.93 -26.59
C ASP A 366 5.20 3.73 -27.93
N ILE A 367 4.80 4.81 -28.60
CA ILE A 367 4.16 4.75 -29.93
C ILE A 367 5.19 4.34 -31.00
N GLN A 368 6.40 4.89 -30.93
CA GLN A 368 7.46 4.57 -31.87
C GLN A 368 7.99 3.15 -31.68
N VAL A 369 8.07 2.64 -30.45
CA VAL A 369 8.43 1.24 -30.20
C VAL A 369 7.41 0.28 -30.81
N LYS A 370 6.12 0.58 -30.72
CA LYS A 370 5.07 -0.21 -31.40
C LYS A 370 5.24 -0.24 -32.92
N LYS A 371 5.64 0.88 -33.52
CA LYS A 371 5.88 0.96 -34.96
C LYS A 371 7.14 0.20 -35.36
N CYS A 372 8.24 0.40 -34.62
CA CYS A 372 9.50 -0.29 -34.82
C CYS A 372 9.35 -1.82 -34.73
N LEU A 373 8.64 -2.33 -33.73
CA LEU A 373 8.38 -3.76 -33.61
C LEU A 373 7.49 -4.33 -34.73
N LYS A 374 6.64 -3.51 -35.36
CA LYS A 374 5.85 -3.93 -36.54
C LYS A 374 6.68 -3.96 -37.83
N GLU A 375 7.81 -3.25 -37.87
CA GLU A 375 8.72 -3.21 -39.02
C GLU A 375 9.84 -4.26 -38.90
N MET A 376 10.20 -4.65 -37.66
CA MET A 376 11.21 -5.69 -37.36
C MET A 376 10.64 -7.13 -37.33
N LEU A 377 9.32 -7.28 -37.35
CA LEU A 377 8.57 -8.55 -37.39
C LEU A 377 7.79 -8.66 -38.68
#